data_AF-A0A1Q7G2I6-F1
#
_entry.id   AF-A0A1Q7G2I6-F1
#
_cell.length_a   1.000
_cell.length_b   1.000
_cell.length_c   1.000
_cell.angle_alpha   90.00
_cell.angle_beta   90.00
_cell.angle_gamma   90.00
#
_symmetry.space_group_name_H-M   'P 1'
#
loop_
_entity.id
_entity.type
_entity.pdbx_description
1 polymer ?
#
loop_
_entity_poly.entity_id
_entity_poly.type
_entity_poly.pdbx_seq_one_letter_code
_entity_poly.pdbx_strand_id
1 'polypeptide(L)'
;MVLRRVWSMPIDPDFYKTLPRKPDQHKNQVSGESHDIWGEGVQRDLDFTGINSHDQEIIEKHVSEKGYLGIHGTNVAVDFDLCIADGACLSACPVLVFGWNLKPQEGPTSNGPGNNLNEYDKSDPFAEKACIYCLACETVCPTSAIKIQEGLKDRIH
;
A
#
# COMPACT_ATOMS: atom_id res chain seq x y z
N MET A 1 17.59 0.08 -18.27
CA MET A 1 17.14 1.13 -17.33
C MET A 1 17.74 0.81 -15.99
N VAL A 2 18.52 1.71 -15.40
CA VAL A 2 19.06 1.50 -14.04
C VAL A 2 17.88 1.66 -13.09
N LEU A 3 17.32 0.55 -12.61
CA LEU A 3 16.36 0.56 -11.51
C LEU A 3 17.02 1.29 -10.35
N ARG A 4 16.46 2.44 -9.94
CA ARG A 4 16.92 3.15 -8.75
C ARG A 4 16.64 2.22 -7.57
N ARG A 5 17.66 1.55 -7.04
CA ARG A 5 17.56 0.90 -5.73
C ARG A 5 17.31 1.98 -4.70
N VAL A 6 16.17 1.92 -4.04
CA VAL A 6 15.84 2.81 -2.93
C VAL A 6 16.14 2.05 -1.65
N TRP A 7 17.23 2.44 -0.99
CA TRP A 7 17.55 1.96 0.35
C TRP A 7 16.43 2.31 1.31
N SER A 8 16.08 1.35 2.17
CA SER A 8 15.19 1.39 3.35
C SER A 8 14.67 2.77 3.80
N MET A 9 13.92 3.44 2.94
CA MET A 9 13.27 4.72 3.22
C MET A 9 11.78 4.42 3.42
N PRO A 10 11.16 5.00 4.46
CA PRO A 10 9.70 5.10 4.54
C PRO A 10 9.09 5.58 3.23
N ILE A 11 7.79 5.40 3.09
CA ILE A 11 7.04 6.07 2.03
C ILE A 11 7.41 7.56 1.96
N ASP A 12 7.68 8.07 0.76
CA ASP A 12 7.97 9.50 0.56
C ASP A 12 6.70 10.31 0.92
N PRO A 13 6.71 11.16 1.97
CA PRO A 13 5.53 11.94 2.33
C PRO A 13 5.11 12.96 1.27
N ASP A 14 5.97 13.22 0.30
CA ASP A 14 5.78 14.15 -0.80
C ASP A 14 5.67 13.45 -2.17
N PHE A 15 5.37 12.14 -2.19
CA PHE A 15 5.29 11.31 -3.40
C PHE A 15 4.44 11.94 -4.52
N TYR A 16 3.34 12.62 -4.16
CA TYR A 16 2.43 13.27 -5.10
C TYR A 16 3.05 14.45 -5.87
N LYS A 17 4.21 14.95 -5.44
CA LYS A 17 4.97 16.01 -6.14
C LYS A 17 5.93 15.45 -7.17
N THR A 18 6.36 14.20 -6.99
CA THR A 18 7.49 13.61 -7.73
C THR A 18 7.06 12.45 -8.61
N LEU A 19 6.00 11.73 -8.23
CA LEU A 19 5.47 10.59 -8.96
C LEU A 19 4.24 10.99 -9.80
N PRO A 20 4.15 10.51 -11.05
CA PRO A 20 2.95 10.71 -11.85
C PRO A 20 1.79 9.87 -11.29
N ARG A 21 0.56 10.41 -11.34
CA ARG A 21 -0.66 9.62 -11.15
C ARG A 21 -0.86 8.72 -12.36
N LYS A 22 -1.09 7.43 -12.14
CA LYS A 22 -1.45 6.47 -13.19
C LYS A 22 -2.88 6.75 -13.71
N PRO A 23 -3.14 6.48 -15.00
CA PRO A 23 -4.50 6.61 -15.56
C PRO A 23 -5.46 5.58 -14.95
N ASP A 24 -4.94 4.41 -14.59
CA ASP A 24 -5.70 3.36 -13.93
C ASP A 24 -5.85 3.67 -12.44
N GLN A 25 -7.07 3.44 -11.94
CA GLN A 25 -7.38 3.48 -10.52
C GLN A 25 -7.62 2.07 -10.00
N HIS A 26 -7.24 1.83 -8.75
CA HIS A 26 -7.59 0.58 -8.10
C HIS A 26 -9.04 0.66 -7.61
N LYS A 27 -9.87 -0.32 -8.00
CA LYS A 27 -11.31 -0.33 -7.70
C LYS A 27 -11.63 -1.37 -6.64
N ASN A 28 -12.34 -0.93 -5.60
CA ASN A 28 -13.04 -1.79 -4.68
C ASN A 28 -14.18 -2.52 -5.41
N GLN A 29 -14.12 -3.85 -5.45
CA GLN A 29 -15.14 -4.65 -6.14
C GLN A 29 -16.47 -4.71 -5.37
N VAL A 30 -16.47 -4.42 -4.06
CA VAL A 30 -17.65 -4.47 -3.19
C VAL A 30 -18.35 -3.13 -3.15
N SER A 31 -17.63 -2.05 -2.84
CA SER A 31 -18.24 -0.70 -2.72
C SER A 31 -18.32 0.04 -4.05
N GLY A 32 -17.54 -0.37 -5.06
CA GLY A 32 -17.38 0.37 -6.31
C GLY A 32 -16.52 1.63 -6.18
N GLU A 33 -16.03 1.96 -4.98
CA GLU A 33 -15.11 3.08 -4.78
C GLU A 33 -13.74 2.79 -5.38
N SER A 34 -13.02 3.85 -5.74
CA SER A 34 -11.68 3.75 -6.29
C SER A 34 -10.72 4.74 -5.65
N HIS A 35 -9.44 4.38 -5.66
CA HIS A 35 -8.35 5.26 -5.27
C HIS A 35 -7.27 5.33 -6.34
N ASP A 36 -6.49 6.40 -6.25
CA ASP A 36 -5.43 6.71 -7.20
C ASP A 36 -4.22 5.80 -6.97
N ILE A 37 -3.46 5.55 -8.05
CA ILE A 37 -2.19 4.85 -8.01
C ILE A 37 -1.10 5.81 -8.48
N TRP A 38 0.04 5.84 -7.79
CA TRP A 38 1.12 6.78 -8.02
C TRP A 38 2.43 6.06 -8.33
N GLY A 39 3.04 6.46 -9.46
CA GLY A 39 4.30 5.94 -9.94
C GLY A 39 4.25 4.48 -10.42
N GLU A 40 5.34 4.04 -11.04
CA GLU A 40 5.53 2.66 -11.49
C GLU A 40 6.00 1.71 -10.39
N GLY A 41 6.22 2.24 -9.19
CA GLY A 41 6.84 1.52 -8.10
C GLY A 41 8.36 1.42 -8.22
N VAL A 42 9.00 0.92 -7.16
CA VAL A 42 10.47 0.92 -7.04
C VAL A 42 11.01 -0.36 -6.44
N GLN A 43 12.23 -0.72 -6.85
CA GLN A 43 12.97 -1.80 -6.23
C GLN A 43 13.44 -1.40 -4.82
N ARG A 44 13.15 -2.27 -3.86
CA ARG A 44 13.60 -2.19 -2.46
C ARG A 44 14.64 -3.26 -2.15
N ASP A 45 15.35 -3.09 -1.04
CA ASP A 45 16.27 -4.09 -0.50
C ASP A 45 15.53 -5.29 0.08
N LEU A 46 16.22 -6.42 0.25
CA LEU A 46 15.66 -7.71 0.70
C LEU A 46 14.84 -7.62 1.99
N ASP A 47 15.24 -6.76 2.93
CA ASP A 47 14.54 -6.58 4.22
C ASP A 47 13.25 -5.72 4.10
N PHE A 48 13.03 -5.11 2.93
CA PHE A 48 11.92 -4.19 2.64
C PHE A 48 11.27 -4.44 1.27
N THR A 49 11.32 -5.67 0.76
CA THR A 49 10.93 -6.07 -0.60
C THR A 49 9.47 -5.85 -0.98
N GLY A 50 8.64 -5.39 -0.03
CA GLY A 50 7.19 -5.40 -0.16
C GLY A 50 6.63 -6.83 -0.20
N ILE A 51 7.41 -7.85 0.14
CA ILE A 51 6.99 -9.25 0.19
C ILE A 51 7.32 -9.78 1.58
N ASN A 52 6.40 -10.50 2.20
CA ASN A 52 6.63 -11.12 3.50
C ASN A 52 7.49 -12.39 3.39
N SER A 53 8.66 -12.26 2.76
CA SER A 53 9.61 -13.35 2.53
C SER A 53 11.02 -12.78 2.41
N HIS A 54 11.98 -13.48 2.99
CA HIS A 54 13.42 -13.21 2.80
C HIS A 54 14.05 -14.14 1.75
N ASP A 55 13.24 -14.95 1.06
CA ASP A 55 13.70 -15.82 -0.02
C ASP A 55 13.83 -15.00 -1.33
N GLN A 56 15.07 -14.85 -1.79
CA GLN A 56 15.39 -14.08 -2.99
C GLN A 56 14.69 -14.63 -4.24
N GLU A 57 14.50 -15.95 -4.36
CA GLU A 57 13.84 -16.55 -5.52
C GLU A 57 12.35 -16.18 -5.57
N ILE A 58 11.68 -16.19 -4.41
CA ILE A 58 10.28 -15.76 -4.26
C ILE A 58 10.12 -14.29 -4.67
N ILE A 59 11.04 -13.44 -4.22
CA ILE A 59 11.03 -12.01 -4.52
C ILE A 59 11.23 -11.77 -6.01
N GLU A 60 12.27 -12.38 -6.59
CA GLU A 60 12.59 -12.24 -8.01
C GLU A 60 11.43 -12.74 -8.89
N LYS A 61 10.80 -13.85 -8.51
CA LYS A 61 9.62 -14.35 -9.21
C LYS A 61 8.47 -13.36 -9.17
N HIS A 62 8.10 -12.85 -7.99
CA HIS A 62 7.02 -11.87 -7.86
C HIS A 62 7.27 -10.62 -8.71
N VAL A 63 8.48 -10.06 -8.61
CA VAL A 63 8.87 -8.88 -9.39
C VAL A 63 8.82 -9.17 -10.89
N SER A 64 9.21 -10.37 -11.33
CA SER A 64 9.15 -10.75 -12.75
C SER A 64 7.72 -10.90 -13.27
N GLU A 65 6.78 -11.36 -12.45
CA GLU A 65 5.39 -11.63 -12.83
C GLU A 65 4.46 -10.41 -12.67
N LYS A 66 4.68 -9.61 -11.63
CA LYS A 66 3.81 -8.50 -11.22
C LYS A 66 4.44 -7.12 -11.38
N GLY A 67 5.76 -7.05 -11.47
CA GLY A 67 6.48 -5.79 -11.42
C GLY A 67 6.40 -5.13 -10.05
N TYR A 68 6.69 -3.84 -10.02
CA TYR A 68 6.45 -2.97 -8.87
C TYR A 68 5.06 -2.35 -8.96
N LEU A 69 4.48 -2.07 -7.81
CA LEU A 69 3.06 -1.77 -7.67
C LEU A 69 2.80 -0.28 -7.43
N GLY A 70 3.80 0.46 -6.89
CA GLY A 70 3.67 1.88 -6.60
C GLY A 70 2.86 2.17 -5.35
N ILE A 71 2.42 3.42 -5.22
CA ILE A 71 1.71 3.90 -4.03
C ILE A 71 0.21 3.97 -4.33
N HIS A 72 -0.58 3.32 -3.50
CA HIS A 72 -2.04 3.26 -3.60
C HIS A 72 -2.67 4.21 -2.59
N GLY A 73 -3.58 5.08 -3.06
CA GLY A 73 -4.30 6.04 -2.24
C GLY A 73 -3.65 7.42 -2.20
N THR A 74 -4.39 8.38 -1.64
CA THR A 74 -3.99 9.80 -1.60
C THR A 74 -4.10 10.35 -0.18
N ASN A 75 -5.29 10.39 0.41
CA ASN A 75 -5.44 10.82 1.80
C ASN A 75 -4.89 9.77 2.76
N VAL A 76 -5.02 8.51 2.34
CA VAL A 76 -4.41 7.34 2.97
C VAL A 76 -3.59 6.63 1.91
N ALA A 77 -2.29 6.92 1.87
CA ALA A 77 -1.37 6.34 0.91
C ALA A 77 -0.67 5.11 1.52
N VAL A 78 -0.62 4.03 0.75
CA VAL A 78 0.11 2.80 1.08
C VAL A 78 1.07 2.50 -0.05
N ASP A 79 2.36 2.48 0.24
CA ASP A 79 3.39 2.03 -0.69
C ASP A 79 3.35 0.49 -0.76
N PHE A 80 2.84 -0.03 -1.89
CA PHE A 80 2.72 -1.46 -2.09
C PHE A 80 4.08 -2.14 -2.28
N ASP A 81 5.12 -1.40 -2.64
CA ASP A 81 6.48 -1.93 -2.75
C ASP A 81 7.20 -1.97 -1.39
N LEU A 82 6.63 -1.35 -0.34
CA LEU A 82 7.07 -1.48 1.06
C LEU A 82 6.14 -2.33 1.93
N CYS A 83 4.89 -2.50 1.53
CA CYS A 83 3.90 -3.21 2.31
C CYS A 83 4.17 -4.72 2.31
N ILE A 84 4.59 -5.26 3.45
CA ILE A 84 4.88 -6.69 3.64
C ILE A 84 3.67 -7.51 4.11
N ALA A 85 2.45 -7.04 3.85
CA ALA A 85 1.22 -7.72 4.29
C ALA A 85 1.14 -8.05 5.80
N ASP A 86 1.76 -7.24 6.67
CA ASP A 86 1.78 -7.48 8.12
C ASP A 86 0.36 -7.44 8.74
N GLY A 87 -0.45 -6.47 8.33
CA GLY A 87 -1.86 -6.36 8.73
C GLY A 87 -2.13 -5.61 10.03
N ALA A 88 -1.11 -5.10 10.75
CA ALA A 88 -1.34 -4.30 11.96
C ALA A 88 -2.22 -3.06 11.70
N CYS A 89 -2.11 -2.45 10.51
CA CYS A 89 -2.95 -1.34 10.07
C CYS A 89 -4.44 -1.70 9.99
N LEU A 90 -4.79 -2.92 9.54
CA LEU A 90 -6.17 -3.40 9.49
C LEU A 90 -6.75 -3.53 10.91
N SER A 91 -5.95 -4.00 11.88
CA SER A 91 -6.40 -4.11 13.28
C SER A 91 -6.45 -2.77 14.02
N ALA A 92 -5.53 -1.86 13.69
CA ALA A 92 -5.43 -0.57 14.37
C ALA A 92 -6.47 0.45 13.88
N CYS A 93 -7.05 0.26 12.69
CA CYS A 93 -7.95 1.25 12.10
C CYS A 93 -9.37 1.15 12.69
N PRO A 94 -9.84 2.14 13.47
CA PRO A 94 -11.15 2.07 14.12
C PRO A 94 -12.34 2.26 13.17
N VAL A 95 -12.07 2.71 11.93
CA VAL A 95 -13.08 3.04 10.91
C VAL A 95 -12.93 2.20 9.65
N LEU A 96 -12.18 1.10 9.72
CA LEU A 96 -12.06 0.09 8.66
C LEU A 96 -11.73 0.73 7.29
N VAL A 97 -10.57 1.38 7.19
CA VAL A 97 -10.09 1.94 5.91
C VAL A 97 -9.51 0.87 5.00
N PHE A 98 -8.79 -0.09 5.59
CA PHE A 98 -7.93 -1.02 4.87
C PHE A 98 -8.59 -2.38 4.68
N GLY A 99 -8.25 -3.05 3.59
CA GLY A 99 -8.52 -4.48 3.42
C GLY A 99 -7.44 -5.20 2.61
N TRP A 100 -7.55 -6.51 2.50
CA TRP A 100 -6.59 -7.33 1.75
C TRP A 100 -6.80 -7.21 0.23
N ASN A 101 -5.77 -6.75 -0.47
CA ASN A 101 -5.79 -6.53 -1.92
C ASN A 101 -6.14 -7.79 -2.73
N LEU A 102 -5.67 -8.97 -2.29
CA LEU A 102 -5.96 -10.25 -2.94
C LEU A 102 -7.29 -10.88 -2.50
N LYS A 103 -8.02 -10.22 -1.61
CA LYS A 103 -9.38 -10.60 -1.16
C LYS A 103 -10.35 -9.43 -1.31
N PRO A 104 -10.47 -8.83 -2.51
CA PRO A 104 -11.25 -7.61 -2.70
C PRO A 104 -12.74 -7.77 -2.33
N GLN A 105 -13.27 -9.00 -2.37
CA GLN A 105 -14.63 -9.34 -1.96
C GLN A 105 -14.90 -9.17 -0.46
N GLU A 106 -13.86 -9.17 0.38
CA GLU A 106 -13.99 -8.91 1.82
C GLU A 106 -13.97 -7.40 2.11
N GLY A 107 -13.44 -6.60 1.17
CA GLY A 107 -13.30 -5.16 1.31
C GLY A 107 -12.62 -4.78 2.64
N PRO A 108 -13.00 -3.66 3.27
CA PRO A 108 -12.40 -3.25 4.54
C PRO A 108 -12.86 -4.07 5.76
N THR A 109 -13.74 -5.06 5.56
CA THR A 109 -14.18 -5.96 6.64
C THR A 109 -13.24 -7.15 6.85
N SER A 110 -12.22 -7.29 5.99
CA SER A 110 -11.19 -8.32 6.14
C SER A 110 -10.44 -8.16 7.47
N ASN A 111 -10.30 -9.26 8.21
CA ASN A 111 -9.68 -9.22 9.55
C ASN A 111 -8.15 -9.12 9.47
N GLY A 112 -7.54 -8.61 10.53
CA GLY A 112 -6.13 -8.16 10.63
C GLY A 112 -5.01 -9.20 10.42
N PRO A 113 -3.88 -9.11 11.16
CA PRO A 113 -2.68 -9.89 10.91
C PRO A 113 -2.92 -11.39 10.70
N GLY A 114 -2.22 -11.98 9.73
CA GLY A 114 -2.28 -13.42 9.44
C GLY A 114 -3.50 -13.87 8.62
N ASN A 115 -4.40 -12.97 8.24
CA ASN A 115 -5.51 -13.29 7.32
C ASN A 115 -5.23 -12.90 5.87
N ASN A 116 -4.02 -12.43 5.54
CA ASN A 116 -3.58 -12.22 4.16
C ASN A 116 -3.60 -13.54 3.38
N LEU A 117 -3.79 -13.47 2.06
CA LEU A 117 -3.87 -14.68 1.24
C LEU A 117 -2.50 -15.39 1.10
N ASN A 118 -1.44 -14.62 0.95
CA ASN A 118 -0.05 -15.09 0.80
C ASN A 118 0.94 -13.92 1.04
N GLU A 119 2.23 -14.18 0.86
CA GLU A 119 3.32 -13.21 1.03
C GLU A 119 3.28 -12.03 0.04
N TYR A 120 2.48 -12.12 -1.03
CA TYR A 120 2.31 -11.08 -2.05
C TYR A 120 1.13 -10.15 -1.80
N ASP A 121 0.28 -10.44 -0.81
CA ASP A 121 -0.89 -9.61 -0.50
C ASP A 121 -0.47 -8.19 -0.04
N LYS A 122 -1.42 -7.26 0.01
CA LYS A 122 -1.18 -5.85 0.37
C LYS A 122 -2.34 -5.29 1.17
N SER A 123 -2.03 -4.36 2.06
CA SER A 123 -3.04 -3.57 2.78
C SER A 123 -3.54 -2.45 1.86
N ASP A 124 -4.66 -2.67 1.19
CA ASP A 124 -5.25 -1.72 0.25
C ASP A 124 -6.16 -0.70 0.96
N PRO A 125 -6.02 0.62 0.72
CA PRO A 125 -6.84 1.65 1.38
C PRO A 125 -8.23 1.81 0.74
N PHE A 126 -8.99 0.72 0.70
CA PHE A 126 -10.31 0.60 0.06
C PHE A 126 -11.32 1.72 0.41
N ALA A 127 -11.28 2.22 1.64
CA ALA A 127 -12.19 3.25 2.12
C ALA A 127 -11.42 4.49 2.61
N GLU A 128 -10.43 4.97 1.83
CA GLU A 128 -9.59 6.12 2.22
C GLU A 128 -10.39 7.35 2.69
N LYS A 129 -11.60 7.56 2.15
CA LYS A 129 -12.50 8.68 2.50
C LYS A 129 -13.09 8.57 3.92
N ALA A 130 -13.15 7.35 4.47
CA ALA A 130 -13.63 7.13 5.83
C ALA A 130 -12.56 7.46 6.89
N CYS A 131 -11.32 7.73 6.47
CA CYS A 131 -10.22 7.99 7.40
C CYS A 131 -10.48 9.22 8.27
N ILE A 132 -10.31 9.04 9.58
CA ILE A 132 -10.44 10.09 10.59
C ILE A 132 -9.08 10.68 11.01
N TYR A 133 -8.03 10.43 10.22
CA TYR A 133 -6.68 10.98 10.42
C TYR A 133 -6.07 10.73 11.81
N CYS A 134 -6.39 9.59 12.44
CA CYS A 134 -5.88 9.25 13.78
C CYS A 134 -4.40 8.82 13.82
N LEU A 135 -3.78 8.58 12.66
CA LEU A 135 -2.37 8.18 12.49
C LEU A 135 -1.96 6.84 13.13
N ALA A 136 -2.91 6.07 13.68
CA ALA A 136 -2.62 4.77 14.29
C ALA A 136 -1.95 3.80 13.29
N CYS A 137 -2.45 3.74 12.06
CA CYS A 137 -1.90 2.90 11.00
C CYS A 137 -0.47 3.28 10.56
N GLU A 138 -0.11 4.56 10.56
CA GLU A 138 1.30 4.96 10.32
C GLU A 138 2.21 4.43 11.42
N THR A 139 1.75 4.54 12.67
CA THR A 139 2.55 4.21 13.85
C THR A 139 2.81 2.71 13.97
N VAL A 140 1.82 1.87 13.64
CA VAL A 140 1.94 0.42 13.77
C VAL A 140 2.58 -0.26 12.56
N CYS A 141 2.77 0.45 11.44
CA CYS A 141 3.31 -0.16 10.22
C CYS A 141 4.82 -0.45 10.39
N PRO A 142 5.25 -1.73 10.40
CA PRO A 142 6.64 -2.07 10.70
C PRO A 142 7.63 -1.58 9.63
N THR A 143 7.17 -1.42 8.39
CA THR A 143 7.98 -0.94 7.26
C THR A 143 7.75 0.53 6.92
N SER A 144 6.94 1.26 7.71
CA SER A 144 6.58 2.65 7.44
C SER A 144 6.07 2.86 6.01
N ALA A 145 5.26 1.92 5.51
CA ALA A 145 4.69 1.95 4.17
C ALA A 145 3.46 2.85 4.04
N ILE A 146 2.93 3.37 5.15
CA ILE A 146 1.67 4.12 5.18
C ILE A 146 1.94 5.58 5.47
N LYS A 147 1.31 6.47 4.70
CA LYS A 147 1.26 7.91 4.98
C LYS A 147 -0.18 8.42 4.96
N ILE A 148 -0.53 9.17 5.99
CA ILE A 148 -1.81 9.85 6.13
C ILE A 148 -1.58 11.34 5.93
N GLN A 149 -2.33 11.92 5.00
CA GLN A 149 -2.29 13.35 4.72
C GLN A 149 -3.71 13.89 4.63
N GLU A 150 -4.12 14.63 5.66
CA GLU A 150 -5.47 15.18 5.75
C GLU A 150 -5.78 16.09 4.56
N GLY A 151 -6.85 15.74 3.84
CA GLY A 151 -7.36 16.52 2.69
C GLY A 151 -6.39 16.64 1.52
N LEU A 152 -5.39 15.76 1.39
CA LEU A 152 -4.45 15.84 0.26
C LEU A 152 -5.16 15.77 -1.10
N LYS A 153 -6.13 14.86 -1.23
CA LYS A 153 -6.90 14.64 -2.47
C LYS A 153 -7.62 15.89 -2.94
N ASP A 154 -8.03 16.76 -2.01
CA ASP A 154 -8.73 18.01 -2.33
C ASP A 154 -7.75 19.15 -2.72
N ARG A 155 -6.46 18.97 -2.43
CA ARG A 155 -5.39 19.97 -2.65
C ARG A 155 -4.50 19.67 -3.85
N ILE A 156 -4.63 18.50 -4.45
CA ILE A 156 -3.87 18.10 -5.64
C ILE A 156 -4.82 18.02 -6.84
N HIS A 157 -4.37 18.53 -7.99
CA HIS A 157 -5.17 18.64 -9.22
C HIS A 157 -4.44 17.94 -10.37
#